data_AF-A0A367G1P3-F1
#
_entry.id   AF-A0A367G1P3-F1
#
_cell.length_a   1.000
_cell.length_b   1.000
_cell.length_c   1.000
_cell.angle_alpha   90.00
_cell.angle_beta   90.00
_cell.angle_gamma   90.00
#
_symmetry.space_group_name_H-M   'P 1'
#
loop_
_entity.id
_entity.type
_entity.pdbx_description
1 polymer ?
#
loop_
_entity_poly.entity_id
_entity_poly.type
_entity_poly.pdbx_seq_one_letter_code
_entity_poly.pdbx_strand_id
1 'polypeptide(L)'
;MAKQLWKPGNMIYPLPAVMVSVTDGEGHDNIITVAWTGTVCTNPAMAYISVRPSRYSYDMIRKTGEFVINLTTEKLAFATDFCGVRSGRDVDKFRKLNLTKEKAQFVSAPMIGEAPVSIECRVREVKELGSHDMFLADVLAVHADEAYMDKNNRFRLNDAGLLVYSHGEYLAGGRKVGTFGYSVKKKQQKKQKKLDKKSDRESDRKSEMAEMAGKLKTSGKPGMSGKLKMSGKPGMSGKLKMSGKPGMSGKLKMSGKPGMSGKLKTSGKAGREKR
;
A
#
# COMPACT_ATOMS: atom_id res chain seq x y z
N MET A 1 -13.36 -33.39 11.54
CA MET A 1 -12.24 -33.67 12.47
C MET A 1 -12.61 -33.12 13.83
N ALA A 2 -12.51 -33.95 14.89
CA ALA A 2 -12.78 -33.52 16.26
C ALA A 2 -11.55 -32.81 16.86
N LYS A 3 -11.77 -31.89 17.81
CA LYS A 3 -10.68 -31.25 18.56
C LYS A 3 -10.14 -32.23 19.60
N GLN A 4 -8.81 -32.24 19.79
CA GLN A 4 -8.17 -32.99 20.87
C GLN A 4 -8.03 -32.12 22.13
N LEU A 5 -8.17 -32.74 23.31
CA LEU A 5 -7.92 -32.09 24.60
C LEU A 5 -6.47 -32.31 25.02
N TRP A 6 -5.75 -31.22 25.29
CA TRP A 6 -4.36 -31.22 25.74
C TRP A 6 -4.28 -30.57 27.13
N LYS A 7 -3.17 -30.80 27.85
CA LYS A 7 -2.94 -30.15 29.16
C LYS A 7 -2.87 -28.60 28.99
N PRO A 8 -3.28 -27.82 30.00
CA PRO A 8 -3.17 -26.37 29.95
C PRO A 8 -1.73 -25.91 29.68
N GLY A 9 -1.57 -24.94 28.77
CA GLY A 9 -0.27 -24.40 28.39
C GLY A 9 -0.40 -23.15 27.51
N ASN A 10 0.71 -22.44 27.31
CA ASN A 10 0.75 -21.24 26.49
C ASN A 10 0.63 -21.63 25.01
N MET A 11 -0.51 -21.37 24.39
CA MET A 11 -0.78 -21.74 22.99
C MET A 11 -1.34 -20.58 22.13
N ILE A 12 -1.20 -19.34 22.59
CA ILE A 12 -1.50 -18.16 21.78
C ILE A 12 -0.29 -17.93 20.86
N TYR A 13 -0.43 -18.28 19.58
CA TYR A 13 0.58 -18.13 18.53
C TYR A 13 -0.09 -17.74 17.20
N PRO A 14 0.65 -17.16 16.24
CA PRO A 14 2.05 -16.73 16.36
C PRO A 14 2.18 -15.52 17.29
N LEU A 15 3.36 -15.36 17.87
CA LEU A 15 3.73 -14.22 18.72
C LEU A 15 4.71 -13.31 17.98
N PRO A 16 4.71 -12.00 18.23
CA PRO A 16 5.81 -11.16 17.75
C PRO A 16 7.14 -11.66 18.33
N ALA A 17 8.22 -11.58 17.57
CA ALA A 17 9.56 -11.82 18.08
C ALA A 17 10.31 -10.48 18.07
N VAL A 18 10.37 -9.79 19.21
CA VAL A 18 10.98 -8.46 19.29
C VAL A 18 12.28 -8.49 20.06
N MET A 19 13.19 -7.57 19.71
CA MET A 19 14.39 -7.28 20.49
C MET A 19 14.11 -6.06 21.36
N VAL A 20 14.14 -6.24 22.67
CA VAL A 20 13.96 -5.16 23.64
C VAL A 20 15.33 -4.68 24.09
N SER A 21 15.67 -3.46 23.74
CA SER A 21 16.88 -2.79 24.25
C SER A 21 16.57 -2.06 25.54
N VAL A 22 17.52 -2.11 26.47
CA VAL A 22 17.43 -1.59 27.83
C VAL A 22 18.75 -0.93 28.21
N THR A 23 18.73 -0.11 29.26
CA THR A 23 19.93 0.52 29.82
C THR A 23 19.89 0.45 31.35
N ASP A 24 21.06 0.42 31.99
CA ASP A 24 21.19 0.57 33.44
C ASP A 24 21.24 2.04 33.91
N GLY A 25 21.26 2.99 32.97
CA GLY A 25 21.44 4.42 33.23
C GLY A 25 22.88 4.85 33.54
N GLU A 26 23.84 3.91 33.49
CA GLU A 26 25.26 4.11 33.80
C GLU A 26 26.16 3.86 32.58
N GLY A 27 25.56 3.65 31.40
CA GLY A 27 26.26 3.46 30.14
C GLY A 27 26.35 1.99 29.70
N HIS A 28 25.76 1.05 30.43
CA HIS A 28 25.65 -0.34 29.99
C HIS A 28 24.26 -0.63 29.43
N ASP A 29 24.21 -0.82 28.12
CA ASP A 29 22.99 -1.22 27.43
C ASP A 29 23.01 -2.70 27.11
N ASN A 30 21.84 -3.31 27.09
CA ASN A 30 21.68 -4.71 26.73
C ASN A 30 20.46 -4.90 25.83
N ILE A 31 20.38 -6.07 25.19
CA ILE A 31 19.23 -6.50 24.39
C ILE A 31 18.69 -7.80 24.97
N ILE A 32 17.37 -7.95 25.03
CA ILE A 32 16.70 -9.21 25.32
C ILE A 32 15.61 -9.47 24.29
N THR A 33 15.50 -10.72 23.85
CA THR A 33 14.38 -11.13 22.99
C THR A 33 13.16 -11.44 23.83
N VAL A 34 12.04 -10.82 23.45
CA VAL A 34 10.75 -11.00 24.12
C VAL A 34 9.71 -11.37 23.07
N ALA A 35 8.91 -12.40 23.36
CA ALA A 35 7.74 -12.74 22.56
C ALA A 35 6.41 -12.54 23.31
N TRP A 36 6.46 -12.45 24.64
CA TRP A 36 5.32 -12.20 25.51
C TRP A 36 5.13 -10.69 25.61
N THR A 37 4.67 -10.09 24.51
CA THR A 37 4.49 -8.65 24.32
C THR A 37 3.33 -8.36 23.37
N GLY A 38 2.83 -7.14 23.40
CA GLY A 38 1.81 -6.66 22.47
C GLY A 38 1.26 -5.29 22.85
N THR A 39 0.36 -4.77 22.03
CA THR A 39 -0.41 -3.55 22.31
C THR A 39 -1.48 -3.82 23.36
N VAL A 40 -1.61 -2.93 24.34
CA VAL A 40 -2.60 -3.01 25.42
C VAL A 40 -3.75 -2.01 25.22
N CYS A 41 -3.43 -0.78 24.82
CA CYS A 41 -4.42 0.29 24.69
C CYS A 41 -4.04 1.26 23.56
N THR A 42 -5.06 1.90 22.97
CA THR A 42 -4.92 2.91 21.93
C THR A 42 -4.81 4.33 22.50
N ASN A 43 -5.55 4.65 23.57
CA ASN A 43 -5.57 5.99 24.15
C ASN A 43 -5.66 5.94 25.70
N PRO A 44 -4.57 6.23 26.44
CA PRO A 44 -3.23 6.46 25.92
C PRO A 44 -2.65 5.20 25.25
N ALA A 45 -1.73 5.39 24.31
CA ALA A 45 -1.06 4.28 23.64
C ALA A 45 -0.21 3.50 24.66
N MET A 46 -0.48 2.20 24.82
CA MET A 46 0.22 1.35 25.78
C MET A 46 0.61 0.02 25.16
N ALA A 47 1.76 -0.50 25.62
CA ALA A 47 2.26 -1.83 25.30
C ALA A 47 2.68 -2.55 26.58
N TYR A 48 3.01 -3.84 26.47
CA TYR A 48 3.60 -4.58 27.59
C TYR A 48 4.74 -5.47 27.13
N ILE A 49 5.65 -5.79 28.05
CA ILE A 49 6.60 -6.91 27.93
C ILE A 49 6.52 -7.75 29.20
N SER A 50 6.56 -9.08 29.08
CA SER A 50 6.67 -9.97 30.23
C SER A 50 8.08 -10.54 30.32
N VAL A 51 8.78 -10.24 31.42
CA VAL A 51 10.19 -10.60 31.60
C VAL A 51 10.35 -11.40 32.90
N ARG A 52 11.15 -12.47 32.86
CA ARG A 52 11.47 -13.23 34.07
C ARG A 52 12.48 -12.47 34.93
N PRO A 53 12.33 -12.46 36.27
CA PRO A 53 13.29 -11.82 37.18
C PRO A 53 14.75 -12.31 37.01
N SER A 54 14.95 -13.55 36.57
CA SER A 54 16.30 -14.10 36.35
C SER A 54 17.05 -13.50 35.15
N ARG A 55 16.38 -12.76 34.26
CA ARG A 55 17.00 -12.17 33.07
C ARG A 55 17.83 -10.95 33.45
N TYR A 56 19.02 -10.83 32.86
CA TYR A 56 19.92 -9.69 33.12
C TYR A 56 19.26 -8.32 32.93
N SER A 57 18.44 -8.17 31.88
CA SER A 57 17.72 -6.93 31.58
C SER A 57 16.64 -6.56 32.60
N TYR A 58 16.21 -7.48 33.47
CA TYR A 58 15.09 -7.25 34.38
C TYR A 58 15.38 -6.09 35.35
N ASP A 59 16.53 -6.12 36.02
CA ASP A 59 16.92 -5.08 36.98
C ASP A 59 17.15 -3.74 36.30
N MET A 60 17.66 -3.74 35.06
CA MET A 60 17.80 -2.53 34.24
C MET A 60 16.44 -1.87 33.98
N ILE A 61 15.43 -2.66 33.59
CA ILE A 61 14.07 -2.16 33.36
C ILE A 61 13.42 -1.68 34.66
N ARG A 62 13.56 -2.45 35.76
CA ARG A 62 13.04 -2.04 37.09
C ARG A 62 13.67 -0.74 37.58
N LYS A 63 14.99 -0.56 37.37
CA LYS A 63 15.74 0.62 37.81
C LYS A 63 15.40 1.86 37.01
N THR A 64 15.42 1.77 35.68
CA THR A 64 15.26 2.94 34.80
C THR A 64 13.81 3.21 34.43
N GLY A 65 12.97 2.18 34.42
CA GLY A 65 11.62 2.26 33.87
C GLY A 65 11.59 2.48 32.37
N GLU A 66 12.70 2.29 31.65
CA GLU A 66 12.84 2.68 30.25
C GLU A 66 13.31 1.50 29.38
N PHE A 67 12.67 1.31 28.24
CA PHE A 67 13.07 0.32 27.24
C PHE A 67 12.57 0.71 25.86
N VAL A 68 13.16 0.12 24.82
CA VAL A 68 12.67 0.25 23.44
C VAL A 68 12.30 -1.14 22.91
N ILE A 69 11.08 -1.27 22.38
CA ILE A 69 10.67 -2.46 21.63
C ILE A 69 11.07 -2.26 20.17
N ASN A 70 12.04 -3.05 19.70
CA ASN A 70 12.48 -3.04 18.31
C ASN A 70 11.86 -4.24 17.58
N LEU A 71 11.04 -3.96 16.57
CA LEU A 71 10.49 -5.02 15.72
C LEU A 71 11.62 -5.65 14.92
N THR A 72 11.54 -6.96 14.67
CA THR A 72 12.60 -7.68 13.97
C THR A 72 12.11 -8.19 12.63
N THR A 73 13.06 -8.40 11.71
CA THR A 73 12.83 -8.89 10.36
C THR A 73 13.57 -10.21 10.16
N GLU A 74 13.42 -10.83 9.00
CA GLU A 74 14.21 -12.00 8.60
C GLU A 74 15.73 -11.77 8.74
N LYS A 75 16.21 -10.56 8.38
CA LYS A 75 17.64 -10.20 8.48
C LYS A 75 18.15 -10.21 9.91
N LEU A 76 17.27 -9.94 10.87
CA LEU A 76 17.59 -9.93 12.31
C LEU A 76 17.35 -11.28 12.98
N ALA A 77 16.83 -12.31 12.30
CA ALA A 77 16.42 -13.56 12.93
C ALA A 77 17.51 -14.21 13.79
N PHE A 78 18.76 -14.23 13.31
CA PHE A 78 19.90 -14.76 14.08
C PHE A 78 20.18 -13.91 15.33
N ALA A 79 20.19 -12.59 15.21
CA ALA A 79 20.40 -11.68 16.33
C ALA A 79 19.27 -11.81 17.36
N THR A 80 18.02 -11.93 16.90
CA THR A 80 16.84 -12.18 17.71
C THR A 80 16.96 -13.49 18.49
N ASP A 81 17.35 -14.59 17.88
CA ASP A 81 17.56 -15.84 18.61
C ASP A 81 18.70 -15.71 19.65
N PHE A 82 19.86 -15.21 19.22
CA PHE A 82 21.04 -15.04 20.06
C PHE A 82 20.73 -14.22 21.31
N CYS A 83 20.01 -13.11 21.16
CA CYS A 83 19.61 -12.24 22.26
C CYS A 83 18.63 -12.90 23.25
N GLY A 84 17.91 -13.94 22.84
CA GLY A 84 17.00 -14.73 23.70
C GLY A 84 17.70 -15.84 24.49
N VAL A 85 18.79 -16.40 23.95
CA VAL A 85 19.50 -17.57 24.53
C VAL A 85 20.81 -17.24 25.24
N ARG A 86 21.46 -16.11 24.94
CA ARG A 86 22.65 -15.64 25.67
C ARG A 86 22.34 -14.54 26.66
N SER A 87 22.99 -14.57 27.82
CA SER A 87 22.83 -13.54 28.86
C SER A 87 23.71 -12.34 28.56
N GLY A 88 23.23 -11.14 28.88
CA GLY A 88 24.06 -9.93 28.84
C GLY A 88 25.04 -9.82 30.02
N ARG A 89 24.92 -10.69 31.04
CA ARG A 89 25.89 -10.77 32.15
C ARG A 89 27.30 -11.11 31.66
N ASP A 90 27.38 -11.91 30.60
CA ASP A 90 28.64 -12.50 30.13
C ASP A 90 29.08 -11.93 28.77
N VAL A 91 28.16 -11.27 28.04
CA VAL A 91 28.38 -10.86 26.65
C VAL A 91 27.72 -9.50 26.39
N ASP A 92 28.51 -8.54 25.91
CA ASP A 92 27.99 -7.35 25.24
C ASP A 92 27.38 -7.76 23.89
N LYS A 93 26.05 -7.79 23.85
CA LYS A 93 25.30 -8.26 22.68
C LYS A 93 25.32 -7.29 21.51
N PHE A 94 25.34 -5.98 21.78
CA PHE A 94 25.46 -4.97 20.71
C PHE A 94 26.77 -5.17 19.97
N ARG A 95 27.88 -5.24 20.71
CA ARG A 95 29.21 -5.48 20.13
C ARG A 95 29.31 -6.85 19.47
N LYS A 96 28.82 -7.91 20.11
CA LYS A 96 28.93 -9.29 19.60
C LYS A 96 28.19 -9.48 18.27
N LEU A 97 27.05 -8.82 18.10
CA LEU A 97 26.20 -8.93 16.92
C LEU A 97 26.43 -7.79 15.91
N ASN A 98 27.33 -6.86 16.20
CA ASN A 98 27.59 -5.66 15.39
C ASN A 98 26.30 -4.88 15.08
N LEU A 99 25.48 -4.66 16.11
CA LEU A 99 24.23 -3.91 16.02
C LEU A 99 24.46 -2.44 16.37
N THR A 100 23.79 -1.57 15.65
CA THR A 100 23.94 -0.13 15.79
C THR A 100 23.05 0.39 16.93
N LYS A 101 23.66 1.03 17.92
CA LYS A 101 22.93 1.79 18.95
C LYS A 101 22.54 3.15 18.39
N GLU A 102 21.25 3.41 18.31
CA GLU A 102 20.72 4.73 17.94
C GLU A 102 20.09 5.43 19.14
N LYS A 103 20.25 6.76 19.19
CA LYS A 103 19.71 7.56 20.30
C LYS A 103 18.19 7.68 20.16
N ALA A 104 17.47 7.29 21.20
CA ALA A 104 16.03 7.51 21.35
C ALA A 104 15.71 8.98 21.72
N GLN A 105 14.47 9.41 21.51
CA GLN A 105 14.05 10.80 21.70
C GLN A 105 13.56 11.10 23.13
N PHE A 106 12.88 10.16 23.77
CA PHE A 106 12.19 10.32 25.06
C PHE A 106 12.68 9.37 26.15
N VAL A 107 13.41 8.31 25.80
CA VAL A 107 14.02 7.35 26.72
C VAL A 107 15.53 7.25 26.54
N SER A 108 16.22 6.73 27.55
CA SER A 108 17.67 6.57 27.58
C SER A 108 18.13 5.26 26.94
N ALA A 109 17.27 4.24 26.91
CA ALA A 109 17.55 2.98 26.23
C ALA A 109 17.72 3.21 24.71
N PRO A 110 18.77 2.66 24.08
CA PRO A 110 19.03 2.91 22.66
C PRO A 110 18.04 2.16 21.77
N MET A 111 17.73 2.70 20.59
CA MET A 111 17.10 1.94 19.51
C MET A 111 18.13 1.06 18.79
N ILE A 112 17.67 0.07 18.05
CA ILE A 112 18.51 -0.77 17.17
C ILE A 112 18.35 -0.25 15.74
N GLY A 113 19.43 0.29 15.14
CA GLY A 113 19.36 0.92 13.82
C GLY A 113 18.96 -0.02 12.68
N GLU A 114 19.19 -1.33 12.84
CA GLU A 114 18.78 -2.34 11.87
C GLU A 114 17.28 -2.71 11.97
N ALA A 115 16.56 -2.22 12.98
CA ALA A 115 15.15 -2.52 13.17
C ALA A 115 14.26 -1.59 12.32
N PRO A 116 13.25 -2.13 11.60
CA PRO A 116 12.35 -1.31 10.78
C PRO A 116 11.41 -0.41 11.59
N VAL A 117 11.21 -0.75 12.88
CA VAL A 117 10.37 0.01 13.82
C VAL A 117 10.96 -0.09 15.22
N SER A 118 11.07 1.06 15.88
CA SER A 118 11.52 1.18 17.27
C SER A 118 10.50 1.95 18.08
N ILE A 119 10.02 1.35 19.16
CA ILE A 119 8.91 1.89 19.98
C ILE A 119 9.47 2.21 21.36
N GLU A 120 9.51 3.50 21.68
CA GLU A 120 10.00 3.97 22.97
C GLU A 120 8.93 3.78 24.05
N CYS A 121 9.31 3.14 25.15
CA CYS A 121 8.39 2.77 26.22
C CYS A 121 8.90 3.22 27.58
N ARG A 122 7.98 3.78 28.38
CA ARG A 122 8.21 4.05 29.80
C ARG A 122 7.26 3.22 30.65
N VAL A 123 7.82 2.47 31.59
CA VAL A 123 7.08 1.63 32.53
C VAL A 123 6.11 2.51 33.33
N ARG A 124 4.85 2.08 33.33
CA ARG A 124 3.76 2.67 34.08
C ARG A 124 3.44 1.85 35.33
N GLU A 125 3.41 0.53 35.17
CA GLU A 125 3.11 -0.42 36.24
C GLU A 125 3.89 -1.71 36.01
N VAL A 126 4.34 -2.34 37.10
CA VAL A 126 4.87 -3.70 37.04
C VAL A 126 3.91 -4.61 37.81
N LYS A 127 3.34 -5.58 37.09
CA LYS A 127 2.48 -6.60 37.68
C LYS A 127 3.25 -7.90 37.84
N GLU A 128 3.49 -8.27 39.09
CA GLU A 128 4.11 -9.53 39.46
C GLU A 128 3.11 -10.67 39.21
N LEU A 129 3.54 -11.69 38.46
CA LEU A 129 2.72 -12.86 38.17
C LEU A 129 3.45 -14.11 38.70
N GLY A 130 3.26 -15.27 38.06
CA GLY A 130 3.96 -16.50 38.42
C GLY A 130 5.44 -16.46 38.02
N SER A 131 5.74 -16.81 36.77
CA SER A 131 7.15 -16.94 36.32
C SER A 131 7.74 -15.70 35.66
N HIS A 132 6.91 -14.70 35.35
CA HIS A 132 7.28 -13.45 34.69
C HIS A 132 6.59 -12.31 35.41
N ASP A 133 7.20 -11.13 35.37
CA ASP A 133 6.49 -9.90 35.67
C ASP A 133 6.11 -9.22 34.36
N MET A 134 4.91 -8.65 34.34
CA MET A 134 4.41 -7.86 33.22
C MET A 134 4.73 -6.39 33.48
N PHE A 135 5.59 -5.82 32.64
CA PHE A 135 5.85 -4.39 32.60
C PHE A 135 4.82 -3.76 31.65
N LEU A 136 3.80 -3.12 32.20
CA LEU A 136 2.88 -2.27 31.45
C LEU A 136 3.56 -0.92 31.21
N ALA A 137 3.56 -0.44 29.97
CA ALA A 137 4.28 0.77 29.59
C ALA A 137 3.46 1.68 28.69
N ASP A 138 3.62 2.99 28.90
CA ASP A 138 3.16 4.01 27.98
C ASP A 138 4.11 4.05 26.75
N VAL A 139 3.54 4.12 25.56
CA VAL A 139 4.28 4.31 24.31
C VAL A 139 4.49 5.81 24.10
N LEU A 140 5.75 6.25 24.14
CA LEU A 140 6.12 7.66 24.04
C LEU A 140 6.40 8.10 22.60
N ALA A 141 7.01 7.22 21.81
CA ALA A 141 7.31 7.46 20.40
C ALA A 141 7.36 6.15 19.60
N VAL A 142 7.15 6.28 18.29
CA VAL A 142 7.33 5.20 17.31
C VAL A 142 8.18 5.76 16.17
N HIS A 143 9.35 5.17 15.97
CA HIS A 143 10.25 5.45 14.87
C HIS A 143 10.06 4.37 13.82
N ALA A 144 9.98 4.77 12.55
CA ALA A 144 9.81 3.87 11.42
C ALA A 144 10.90 4.16 10.39
N ASP A 145 11.52 3.09 9.88
CA ASP A 145 12.54 3.20 8.84
C ASP A 145 11.93 3.76 7.55
N GLU A 146 12.53 4.84 7.04
CA GLU A 146 12.12 5.55 5.84
C GLU A 146 12.08 4.63 4.61
N ALA A 147 12.88 3.55 4.60
CA ALA A 147 12.88 2.55 3.53
C ALA A 147 11.51 1.90 3.29
N TYR A 148 10.62 1.93 4.28
CA TYR A 148 9.26 1.39 4.17
C TYR A 148 8.17 2.47 4.08
N MET A 149 8.54 3.73 3.81
CA MET A 149 7.58 4.80 3.58
C MET A 149 7.21 4.87 2.09
N ASP A 150 5.91 4.93 1.78
CA ASP A 150 5.48 5.20 0.41
C ASP A 150 5.58 6.70 0.08
N LYS A 151 5.48 7.03 -1.21
CA LYS A 151 5.51 8.42 -1.71
C LYS A 151 4.46 9.38 -1.13
N ASN A 152 3.48 8.87 -0.39
CA ASN A 152 2.45 9.65 0.30
C ASN A 152 2.66 9.67 1.82
N ASN A 153 3.87 9.36 2.30
CA ASN A 153 4.23 9.22 3.72
C ASN A 153 3.39 8.19 4.48
N ARG A 154 2.93 7.12 3.80
CA ARG A 154 2.28 6.00 4.48
C ARG A 154 3.28 4.90 4.74
N PHE A 155 3.35 4.47 5.99
CA PHE A 155 4.21 3.39 6.39
C PHE A 155 3.69 2.03 5.88
N ARG A 156 4.54 1.31 5.16
CA ARG A 156 4.27 -0.01 4.60
C ARG A 156 4.89 -1.10 5.45
N LEU A 157 4.47 -1.19 6.71
CA LEU A 157 4.99 -2.16 7.69
C LEU A 157 5.10 -3.60 7.16
N ASN A 158 4.10 -4.08 6.39
CA ASN A 158 4.11 -5.45 5.88
C ASN A 158 5.25 -5.72 4.87
N ASP A 159 5.79 -4.69 4.23
CA ASP A 159 6.91 -4.82 3.30
C ASP A 159 8.24 -5.06 4.06
N ALA A 160 8.29 -4.82 5.38
CA ALA A 160 9.46 -5.07 6.22
C ALA A 160 9.73 -6.55 6.52
N GLY A 161 8.78 -7.44 6.23
CA GLY A 161 8.97 -8.88 6.45
C GLY A 161 9.19 -9.21 7.94
N LEU A 162 8.28 -8.75 8.79
CA LEU A 162 8.37 -8.93 10.23
C LEU A 162 8.51 -10.41 10.63
N LEU A 163 9.33 -10.63 11.65
CA LEU A 163 9.55 -11.94 12.26
C LEU A 163 8.47 -12.23 13.31
N VAL A 164 7.96 -13.44 13.29
CA VAL A 164 7.09 -13.98 14.34
C VAL A 164 7.64 -15.29 14.87
N TYR A 165 7.39 -15.56 16.15
CA TYR A 165 7.71 -16.83 16.79
C TYR A 165 6.47 -17.71 16.83
N SER A 166 6.60 -18.94 16.39
CA SER A 166 5.53 -19.94 16.36
C SER A 166 6.08 -21.28 16.84
N HIS A 167 5.83 -21.60 18.12
CA HIS A 167 6.07 -22.93 18.69
C HIS A 167 7.44 -23.56 18.38
N GLY A 168 8.52 -22.81 18.63
CA GLY A 168 9.90 -23.28 18.42
C GLY A 168 10.50 -22.84 17.09
N GLU A 169 9.73 -22.19 16.23
CA GLU A 169 10.16 -21.73 14.92
C GLU A 169 10.02 -20.22 14.79
N TYR A 170 10.89 -19.62 13.98
CA TYR A 170 10.75 -18.25 13.51
C TYR A 170 10.21 -18.25 12.09
N LEU A 171 9.15 -17.50 11.85
CA LEU A 171 8.55 -17.31 10.53
C LEU A 171 8.70 -15.84 10.15
N ALA A 172 9.03 -15.56 8.89
CA ALA A 172 9.15 -14.20 8.39
C ALA A 172 8.22 -13.96 7.21
N GLY A 173 7.70 -12.73 7.14
CA GLY A 173 6.84 -12.31 6.03
C GLY A 173 5.43 -12.91 6.10
N GLY A 174 4.47 -12.18 5.51
CA GLY A 174 3.06 -12.56 5.53
C GLY A 174 2.39 -12.32 4.19
N ARG A 175 1.71 -13.33 3.67
CA ARG A 175 0.83 -13.15 2.50
C ARG A 175 -0.35 -12.27 2.89
N LYS A 176 -0.50 -11.12 2.25
CA LYS A 176 -1.68 -10.27 2.43
C LYS A 176 -2.95 -11.02 2.05
N VAL A 177 -3.85 -11.19 3.02
CA VAL A 177 -5.16 -11.83 2.81
C VAL A 177 -6.26 -10.79 2.52
N GLY A 178 -6.19 -9.61 3.13
CA GLY A 178 -7.19 -8.56 3.01
C GLY A 178 -6.71 -7.21 3.55
N THR A 179 -7.59 -6.21 3.54
CA THR A 179 -7.37 -4.90 4.19
C THR A 179 -8.41 -4.72 5.29
N PHE A 180 -8.14 -3.97 6.35
CA PHE A 180 -9.17 -3.67 7.36
C PHE A 180 -10.51 -3.26 6.71
N GLY A 181 -11.61 -3.83 7.21
CA GLY A 181 -12.96 -3.63 6.66
C GLY A 181 -13.26 -4.33 5.32
N TYR A 182 -12.38 -5.19 4.79
CA TYR A 182 -12.64 -5.90 3.52
C TYR A 182 -13.86 -6.83 3.56
N SER A 183 -14.26 -7.30 4.75
CA SER A 183 -15.47 -8.11 4.97
C SER A 183 -16.76 -7.35 4.67
N VAL A 184 -16.77 -6.02 4.85
CA VAL A 184 -17.94 -5.14 4.66
C VAL A 184 -17.79 -4.20 3.47
N LYS A 185 -16.68 -4.30 2.74
CA LYS A 185 -16.40 -3.46 1.57
C LYS A 185 -17.41 -3.79 0.47
N LYS A 186 -18.29 -2.84 0.15
CA LYS A 186 -19.24 -2.98 -0.97
C LYS A 186 -18.48 -3.37 -2.24
N LYS A 187 -18.88 -4.47 -2.87
CA LYS A 187 -18.37 -4.84 -4.19
C LYS A 187 -18.69 -3.66 -5.12
N GLN A 188 -17.67 -3.01 -5.67
CA GLN A 188 -17.88 -2.07 -6.75
C GLN A 188 -18.50 -2.86 -7.90
N GLN A 189 -19.81 -2.73 -8.10
CA GLN A 189 -20.47 -3.26 -9.28
C GLN A 189 -19.79 -2.60 -10.48
N LYS A 190 -18.99 -3.41 -11.16
CA LYS A 190 -18.02 -3.02 -12.18
C LYS A 190 -18.59 -1.98 -13.15
N LYS A 191 -17.86 -0.88 -13.30
CA LYS A 191 -17.81 0.00 -14.49
C LYS A 191 -17.61 -0.76 -15.82
N GLN A 192 -17.30 -2.06 -15.77
CA GLN A 192 -17.25 -2.99 -16.91
C GLN A 192 -18.58 -3.06 -17.69
N LYS A 193 -19.74 -3.03 -17.02
CA LYS A 193 -21.05 -3.01 -17.71
C LYS A 193 -21.28 -1.74 -18.55
N LYS A 194 -20.50 -0.67 -18.35
CA LYS A 194 -20.56 0.58 -19.13
C LYS A 194 -19.58 0.60 -20.30
N LEU A 195 -18.54 -0.21 -20.29
CA LEU A 195 -17.62 -0.39 -21.42
C LEU A 195 -18.17 -1.44 -22.39
N ASP A 196 -18.66 -2.57 -21.88
CA ASP A 196 -19.25 -3.64 -22.70
C ASP A 196 -20.56 -3.16 -23.38
N LYS A 197 -21.44 -2.43 -22.67
CA LYS A 197 -22.61 -1.80 -23.32
C LYS A 197 -22.27 -0.74 -24.37
N LYS A 198 -21.04 -0.19 -24.34
CA LYS A 198 -20.62 0.82 -25.31
C LYS A 198 -20.02 0.16 -26.55
N SER A 199 -19.32 -0.98 -26.40
CA SER A 199 -18.89 -1.80 -27.53
C SER A 199 -20.05 -2.48 -28.23
N ASP A 200 -21.04 -3.00 -27.49
CA ASP A 200 -22.20 -3.68 -28.08
C ASP A 200 -23.10 -2.71 -28.87
N ARG A 201 -23.30 -1.48 -28.35
CA ARG A 201 -24.00 -0.41 -29.08
C ARG A 201 -23.22 0.16 -30.28
N GLU A 202 -21.94 -0.15 -30.40
CA GLU A 202 -21.08 0.30 -31.51
C GLU A 202 -20.93 -0.80 -32.57
N SER A 203 -21.01 -2.08 -32.19
CA SER A 203 -21.16 -3.21 -33.11
C SER A 203 -22.55 -3.24 -33.76
N ASP A 204 -23.62 -3.05 -32.98
CA ASP A 204 -24.99 -3.09 -33.48
C ASP A 204 -25.28 -1.96 -34.49
N ARG A 205 -24.71 -0.77 -34.27
CA ARG A 205 -24.81 0.34 -35.24
C ARG A 205 -23.99 0.12 -36.51
N LYS A 206 -22.89 -0.65 -36.44
CA LYS A 206 -22.09 -1.01 -37.62
C LYS A 206 -22.75 -2.11 -38.44
N SER A 207 -23.42 -3.07 -37.81
CA SER A 207 -24.20 -4.09 -38.53
C SER A 207 -25.44 -3.52 -39.20
N GLU A 208 -26.18 -2.62 -38.53
CA GLU A 208 -27.34 -1.94 -39.13
C GLU A 208 -26.94 -1.04 -40.33
N MET A 209 -25.80 -0.32 -40.26
CA MET A 209 -25.29 0.45 -41.40
C MET A 209 -24.82 -0.43 -42.57
N ALA A 210 -24.22 -1.60 -42.29
CA ALA A 210 -23.79 -2.53 -43.32
C ALA A 210 -24.98 -3.21 -44.02
N GLU A 211 -26.04 -3.51 -43.28
CA GLU A 211 -27.27 -4.09 -43.83
C GLU A 211 -28.08 -3.09 -44.68
N MET A 212 -28.11 -1.80 -44.29
CA MET A 212 -28.71 -0.74 -45.11
C MET A 212 -27.91 -0.46 -46.40
N ALA A 213 -26.59 -0.62 -46.40
CA ALA A 213 -25.76 -0.42 -47.59
C ALA A 213 -25.94 -1.53 -48.65
N GLY A 214 -26.40 -2.72 -48.26
CA GLY A 214 -26.64 -3.85 -49.16
C GLY A 214 -27.96 -3.79 -49.96
N LYS A 215 -28.87 -2.86 -49.66
CA LYS A 215 -30.22 -2.80 -50.26
C LYS A 215 -30.56 -1.53 -51.05
N LEU A 216 -29.62 -0.63 -51.32
CA LEU A 216 -29.85 0.49 -52.26
C LEU A 216 -29.15 0.26 -53.61
N LYS A 217 -29.86 -0.41 -54.53
CA LYS A 217 -29.71 -0.14 -55.97
C LYS A 217 -30.90 0.69 -56.40
N THR A 218 -30.72 2.00 -56.54
CA THR A 218 -31.66 2.86 -57.27
C THR A 218 -30.92 3.54 -58.39
N SER A 219 -31.27 3.18 -59.62
CA SER A 219 -30.87 3.87 -60.84
C SER A 219 -31.81 5.06 -61.07
N GLY A 220 -31.30 6.28 -60.90
CA GLY A 220 -32.04 7.50 -61.21
C GLY A 220 -31.39 8.76 -60.65
N LYS A 221 -31.40 9.85 -61.42
CA LYS A 221 -30.92 11.18 -60.97
C LYS A 221 -31.76 11.65 -59.77
N PRO A 222 -31.18 11.97 -58.60
CA PRO A 222 -31.94 12.58 -57.51
C PRO A 222 -32.04 14.09 -57.75
N GLY A 223 -33.24 14.57 -58.06
CA GLY A 223 -33.63 15.96 -57.80
C GLY A 223 -34.21 16.06 -56.39
N MET A 224 -33.76 17.04 -55.60
CA MET A 224 -34.26 17.23 -54.24
C MET A 224 -34.85 18.64 -54.11
N SER A 225 -36.18 18.73 -54.13
CA SER A 225 -36.92 19.93 -53.74
C SER A 225 -37.44 19.76 -52.32
N GLY A 226 -36.87 20.50 -51.37
CA GLY A 226 -37.36 20.52 -49.98
C GLY A 226 -36.45 21.33 -49.05
N LYS A 227 -37.06 22.11 -48.13
CA LYS A 227 -36.33 22.83 -47.07
C LYS A 227 -35.81 21.84 -46.04
N LEU A 228 -34.48 21.64 -46.01
CA LEU A 228 -33.82 20.88 -44.96
C LEU A 228 -33.60 21.79 -43.73
N LYS A 229 -34.19 21.45 -42.58
CA LYS A 229 -33.80 22.00 -41.27
C LYS A 229 -32.87 20.99 -40.58
N MET A 230 -31.63 21.38 -40.33
CA MET A 230 -30.71 20.65 -39.46
C MET A 230 -30.47 21.45 -38.18
N SER A 231 -30.73 20.85 -37.03
CA SER A 231 -30.32 21.37 -35.71
C SER A 231 -29.19 20.50 -35.17
N GLY A 232 -28.00 21.11 -34.99
CA GLY A 232 -26.81 20.46 -34.44
C GLY A 232 -25.52 20.90 -35.15
N LYS A 233 -24.40 20.92 -34.43
CA LYS A 233 -23.06 21.18 -35.00
C LYS A 233 -22.66 20.01 -35.92
N PRO A 234 -22.48 20.21 -37.24
CA PRO A 234 -21.96 19.15 -38.10
C PRO A 234 -20.45 19.05 -37.87
N GLY A 235 -20.01 17.92 -37.32
CA GLY A 235 -18.58 17.54 -37.30
C GLY A 235 -18.34 16.53 -38.41
N MET A 236 -17.52 16.87 -39.39
CA MET A 236 -17.09 15.96 -40.45
C MET A 236 -15.67 15.49 -40.13
N SER A 237 -15.48 14.20 -39.84
CA SER A 237 -14.15 13.60 -39.74
C SER A 237 -13.99 12.55 -40.85
N GLY A 238 -13.08 12.83 -41.79
CA GLY A 238 -12.76 11.95 -42.92
C GLY A 238 -12.18 12.73 -44.11
N LYS A 239 -11.30 12.09 -44.89
CA LYS A 239 -10.80 12.66 -46.16
C LYS A 239 -11.89 12.55 -47.22
N LEU A 240 -12.48 13.68 -47.61
CA LEU A 240 -13.39 13.76 -48.74
C LEU A 240 -12.57 13.89 -50.04
N LYS A 241 -12.72 12.96 -50.98
CA LYS A 241 -12.33 13.16 -52.38
C LYS A 241 -13.59 13.46 -53.18
N MET A 242 -13.72 14.66 -53.71
CA MET A 242 -14.73 14.97 -54.73
C MET A 242 -14.03 15.24 -56.06
N SER A 243 -14.52 14.62 -57.12
CA SER A 243 -14.22 14.96 -58.51
C SER A 243 -15.49 15.49 -59.16
N GLY A 244 -15.49 16.77 -59.55
CA GLY A 244 -16.62 17.45 -60.21
C GLY A 244 -16.82 18.88 -59.70
N LYS A 245 -17.16 19.82 -60.59
CA LYS A 245 -17.44 21.23 -60.24
C LYS A 245 -18.81 21.33 -59.55
N PRO A 246 -18.93 21.84 -58.31
CA PRO A 246 -20.21 22.12 -57.69
C PRO A 246 -20.76 23.47 -58.18
N GLY A 247 -22.01 23.49 -58.66
CA GLY A 247 -22.81 24.70 -58.82
C GLY A 247 -23.86 24.76 -57.72
N MET A 248 -24.13 25.94 -57.15
CA MET A 248 -25.13 26.12 -56.10
C MET A 248 -25.96 27.37 -56.39
N SER A 249 -27.28 27.19 -56.60
CA SER A 249 -28.25 28.28 -56.69
C SER A 249 -29.20 28.21 -55.49
N GLY A 250 -29.05 29.13 -54.54
CA GLY A 250 -29.96 29.28 -53.40
C GLY A 250 -29.32 30.01 -52.21
N LYS A 251 -30.08 30.90 -51.55
CA LYS A 251 -29.61 31.67 -50.38
C LYS A 251 -29.50 30.76 -49.14
N LEU A 252 -28.29 30.63 -48.60
CA LEU A 252 -27.99 29.95 -47.35
C LEU A 252 -28.09 30.94 -46.17
N LYS A 253 -28.94 30.67 -45.18
CA LYS A 253 -28.89 31.35 -43.87
C LYS A 253 -28.17 30.45 -42.88
N MET A 254 -27.04 30.90 -42.34
CA MET A 254 -26.29 30.24 -41.28
C MET A 254 -26.24 31.14 -40.04
N SER A 255 -26.59 30.61 -38.88
CA SER A 255 -26.38 31.25 -37.58
C SER A 255 -25.38 30.40 -36.78
N GLY A 256 -24.13 30.86 -36.69
CA GLY A 256 -23.07 30.23 -35.89
C GLY A 256 -21.67 30.39 -36.51
N LYS A 257 -20.65 30.68 -35.67
CA LYS A 257 -19.25 30.81 -36.11
C LYS A 257 -18.66 29.44 -36.49
N PRO A 258 -18.04 29.27 -37.68
CA PRO A 258 -17.33 28.05 -38.02
C PRO A 258 -15.99 27.97 -37.27
N GLY A 259 -15.66 26.80 -36.72
CA GLY A 259 -14.34 26.48 -36.20
C GLY A 259 -13.76 25.31 -36.99
N MET A 260 -12.52 25.42 -37.45
CA MET A 260 -11.84 24.39 -38.23
C MET A 260 -10.57 23.97 -37.50
N SER A 261 -10.39 22.67 -37.24
CA SER A 261 -9.13 22.11 -36.72
C SER A 261 -8.66 20.96 -37.62
N GLY A 262 -7.50 21.14 -38.25
CA GLY A 262 -6.87 20.13 -39.10
C GLY A 262 -5.82 20.71 -40.04
N LYS A 263 -4.66 20.05 -40.17
CA LYS A 263 -3.57 20.45 -41.08
C LYS A 263 -3.93 20.14 -42.53
N LEU A 264 -3.93 21.16 -43.39
CA LEU A 264 -4.06 21.03 -44.84
C LEU A 264 -2.70 20.58 -45.41
N LYS A 265 -2.65 19.40 -46.06
CA LYS A 265 -1.52 19.01 -46.92
C LYS A 265 -2.00 19.08 -48.37
N THR A 266 -1.42 19.97 -49.16
CA THR A 266 -1.60 19.99 -50.61
C THR A 266 -0.45 19.23 -51.26
N SER A 267 -0.78 18.26 -52.11
CA SER A 267 0.17 17.58 -53.00
C SER A 267 -0.42 17.61 -54.40
N GLY A 268 0.11 18.50 -55.25
CA GLY A 268 -0.25 18.60 -56.66
C GLY A 268 0.69 19.57 -57.38
N LYS A 269 1.37 19.06 -58.40
CA LYS A 269 2.31 19.78 -59.27
C LYS A 269 1.59 20.36 -60.49
N ALA A 270 2.19 21.43 -61.01
CA ALA A 270 2.21 21.95 -62.38
C ALA A 270 1.08 22.87 -62.86
N GLY A 271 1.52 23.98 -63.47
CA GLY A 271 0.68 24.90 -64.25
C GLY A 271 1.37 26.24 -64.50
N ARG A 272 2.41 26.24 -65.33
CA ARG A 272 3.02 27.44 -65.90
C ARG A 272 2.08 27.95 -66.98
N GLU A 273 1.57 29.17 -66.87
CA GLU A 273 0.96 29.86 -68.00
C GLU A 273 1.57 31.26 -68.13
N LYS A 274 1.87 31.60 -69.39
CA LYS A 274 2.71 32.71 -69.83
C LYS A 274 1.84 33.93 -70.09
N ARG A 275 2.43 35.09 -69.76
CA ARG A 275 2.13 36.47 -70.18
C ARG A 275 0.88 37.11 -69.60
#